data_AF-A0A3P9MPL7-F1
#
_entry.id   AF-A0A3P9MPL7-F1
#
_cell.length_a   1.000
_cell.length_b   1.000
_cell.length_c   1.000
_cell.angle_alpha   90.00
_cell.angle_beta   90.00
_cell.angle_gamma   90.00
#
_symmetry.space_group_name_H-M   'P 1'
#
loop_
_entity.id
_entity.type
_entity.pdbx_description
1 polymer ?
#
loop_
_entity_poly.entity_id
_entity_poly.type
_entity_poly.pdbx_seq_one_letter_code
_entity_poly.pdbx_strand_id
1 'polypeptide(L)'
;MQGVKPGLVNDMVILSARPKERKLMEGIRSILYKGVSSALPELSTLRVDEVYHDVPSDVAPLITTMAMDINVPLVDSAFGKVQEGSVLSYHMPAKRVPKTCPHTDAPSPPQLPLQGYRLGPATCSFVCTEHQQHHMMSLETTLENAHKIANSTKEQSSCIEWHQLRRPRITSSKFREVCHTRAQSSAENLAKRLLRPSHQTADMRRGLDMEPAAVEEYCRVREVNHYPCGFLIHPDAPWMGSSPDGIVYDPKGQTVFGLVEIKCPNVSSYVDCPYIKISEGTHTLRKSHSYFWQIQGQMLISGLDWCDFVVYTQEDMFIQRIPRDNEITKTMKVKIDFFYFYCYLFASLNN
;
A
#
# COMPACT_ATOMS: atom_id res chain seq x y z
N MET A 1 28.21 -31.49 -29.72
CA MET A 1 26.92 -31.06 -30.32
C MET A 1 25.90 -31.00 -29.19
N GLN A 2 25.14 -29.95 -28.92
CA GLN A 2 24.96 -28.62 -29.50
C GLN A 2 24.40 -27.77 -28.34
N GLY A 3 25.00 -26.62 -28.05
CA GLY A 3 24.62 -25.76 -26.93
C GLY A 3 23.25 -25.10 -27.12
N VAL A 4 22.53 -24.90 -26.03
CA VAL A 4 21.31 -24.10 -26.03
C VAL A 4 21.70 -22.63 -25.87
N LYS A 5 21.52 -21.84 -26.94
CA LYS A 5 21.55 -20.38 -26.90
C LYS A 5 20.14 -19.84 -26.67
N PRO A 6 19.95 -18.78 -25.86
CA PRO A 6 18.64 -18.18 -25.65
C PRO A 6 18.18 -17.37 -26.89
N GLY A 7 16.89 -17.45 -27.19
CA GLY A 7 16.19 -16.71 -28.25
C GLY A 7 14.82 -16.21 -27.76
N LEU A 8 14.22 -15.28 -28.53
CA LEU A 8 13.05 -14.48 -28.14
C LEU A 8 11.77 -15.29 -27.87
N VAL A 9 11.07 -14.84 -26.83
CA VAL A 9 9.83 -15.37 -26.25
C VAL A 9 8.66 -15.20 -27.21
N ASN A 10 7.93 -16.29 -27.49
CA ASN A 10 6.47 -16.29 -27.63
C ASN A 10 5.92 -17.72 -27.41
N ASP A 11 4.86 -17.78 -26.60
CA ASP A 11 3.98 -18.92 -26.30
C ASP A 11 4.55 -20.10 -25.47
N MET A 12 4.35 -20.00 -24.15
CA MET A 12 4.51 -21.12 -23.21
C MET A 12 3.14 -21.72 -22.88
N VAL A 13 2.86 -22.93 -23.37
CA VAL A 13 1.72 -23.75 -22.93
C VAL A 13 2.20 -24.74 -21.86
N ILE A 14 1.67 -24.62 -20.65
CA ILE A 14 1.98 -25.53 -19.53
C ILE A 14 0.96 -26.67 -19.52
N LEU A 15 1.40 -27.90 -19.80
CA LEU A 15 0.65 -29.12 -19.53
C LEU A 15 1.31 -29.88 -18.38
N SER A 16 0.55 -30.07 -17.29
CA SER A 16 1.02 -30.77 -16.09
C SER A 16 0.96 -32.29 -16.32
N ALA A 17 2.07 -33.00 -16.09
CA ALA A 17 2.12 -34.45 -16.14
C ALA A 17 1.97 -35.06 -14.73
N ARG A 18 0.81 -35.70 -14.51
CA ARG A 18 0.48 -36.81 -13.58
C ARG A 18 -0.44 -36.52 -12.38
N PRO A 19 -1.28 -37.51 -11.97
CA PRO A 19 -2.39 -37.34 -11.04
C PRO A 19 -1.92 -37.35 -9.57
N LYS A 20 -2.60 -36.57 -8.71
CA LYS A 20 -2.30 -36.44 -7.29
C LYS A 20 -2.89 -37.60 -6.48
N GLU A 21 -2.05 -38.49 -5.96
CA GLU A 21 -2.40 -39.31 -4.79
C GLU A 21 -2.20 -38.50 -3.50
N ARG A 22 -3.25 -38.38 -2.69
CA ARG A 22 -3.22 -37.72 -1.38
C ARG A 22 -2.87 -38.72 -0.30
N LYS A 23 -1.66 -38.63 0.28
CA LYS A 23 -1.37 -39.19 1.61
C LYS A 23 -1.72 -38.13 2.67
N LEU A 24 -2.60 -38.50 3.60
CA LEU A 24 -2.81 -37.80 4.86
C LEU A 24 -1.55 -37.99 5.73
N MET A 25 -0.98 -36.89 6.23
CA MET A 25 -0.04 -36.89 7.34
C MET A 25 -0.57 -35.95 8.41
N GLU A 26 -0.72 -36.46 9.63
CA GLU A 26 -1.02 -35.70 10.83
C GLU A 26 0.20 -34.88 11.26
N GLY A 27 -0.02 -33.61 11.59
CA GLY A 27 1.00 -32.69 12.12
C GLY A 27 0.76 -31.24 11.75
N ILE A 28 1.01 -30.33 12.69
CA ILE A 28 0.86 -28.88 12.50
C ILE A 28 1.93 -28.37 11.52
N ARG A 29 1.49 -27.75 10.42
CA ARG A 29 2.39 -27.12 9.44
C ARG A 29 2.59 -25.64 9.75
N SER A 30 3.84 -25.25 10.04
CA SER A 30 4.28 -23.86 9.83
C SER A 30 4.40 -23.59 8.33
N ILE A 31 3.93 -22.42 7.89
CA ILE A 31 3.94 -21.98 6.48
C ILE A 31 5.17 -21.12 6.11
N LEU A 32 6.03 -20.81 7.08
CA LEU A 32 7.26 -20.05 6.86
C LEU A 32 8.40 -20.74 7.64
N TYR A 33 9.52 -20.95 6.95
CA TYR A 33 10.62 -21.88 7.27
C TYR A 33 10.29 -23.37 7.10
N LYS A 34 10.68 -23.94 5.94
CA LYS A 34 11.22 -25.30 5.96
C LYS A 34 12.57 -25.20 6.68
N GLY A 35 12.58 -25.43 7.99
CA GLY A 35 13.81 -25.87 8.64
C GLY A 35 14.32 -27.07 7.83
N VAL A 36 15.57 -27.00 7.37
CA VAL A 36 16.19 -28.09 6.62
C VAL A 36 16.17 -29.31 7.55
N SER A 37 15.22 -30.21 7.33
CA SER A 37 15.09 -31.48 8.06
C SER A 37 15.90 -32.59 7.38
N SER A 38 16.64 -32.25 6.32
CA SER A 38 17.63 -33.12 5.70
C SER A 38 18.98 -32.97 6.40
N ALA A 39 19.91 -33.85 6.08
CA ALA A 39 21.30 -33.68 6.48
C ALA A 39 21.78 -32.25 6.20
N LEU A 40 22.66 -31.74 7.06
CA LEU A 40 23.36 -30.47 6.84
C LEU A 40 23.87 -30.42 5.39
N PRO A 41 23.86 -29.24 4.74
CA PRO A 41 24.46 -29.08 3.43
C PRO A 41 25.84 -29.75 3.41
N GLU A 42 26.16 -30.52 2.37
CA GLU A 42 27.47 -31.15 2.27
C GLU A 42 28.57 -30.11 2.49
N LEU A 43 29.66 -30.48 3.16
CA LEU A 43 30.80 -29.57 3.42
C LEU A 43 31.31 -28.87 2.16
N SER A 44 31.11 -29.48 0.98
CA SER A 44 31.35 -28.90 -0.35
C SER A 44 30.59 -27.59 -0.63
N THR A 45 29.43 -27.40 -0.01
CA THR A 45 28.65 -26.16 -0.09
C THR A 45 29.13 -25.07 0.88
N LEU A 46 29.95 -25.43 1.87
CA LEU A 46 30.56 -24.49 2.83
C LEU A 46 32.01 -24.17 2.48
N ARG A 47 32.68 -25.04 1.72
CA ARG A 47 34.08 -24.91 1.29
C ARG A 47 34.17 -24.91 -0.24
N VAL A 48 33.45 -23.98 -0.84
CA VAL A 48 33.27 -23.88 -2.28
C VAL A 48 34.62 -23.76 -2.99
N ASP A 49 35.54 -22.94 -2.47
CA ASP A 49 36.86 -22.74 -3.07
C ASP A 49 37.72 -24.01 -3.02
N GLU A 50 37.67 -24.80 -1.94
CA GLU A 50 38.45 -26.05 -1.82
C GLU A 50 37.90 -27.13 -2.75
N VAL A 51 36.57 -27.25 -2.85
CA VAL A 51 35.93 -28.36 -3.59
C VAL A 51 35.91 -28.13 -5.09
N TYR A 52 35.82 -26.88 -5.53
CA TYR A 52 35.68 -26.56 -6.95
C TYR A 52 36.94 -25.91 -7.56
N HIS A 53 38.10 -25.93 -6.87
CA HIS A 53 39.35 -25.31 -7.35
C HIS A 53 39.81 -25.78 -8.74
N ASP A 54 39.60 -27.06 -9.04
CA ASP A 54 39.99 -27.67 -10.33
C ASP A 54 38.87 -27.64 -11.38
N VAL A 55 37.69 -27.12 -11.05
CA VAL A 55 36.54 -27.11 -11.95
C VAL A 55 36.59 -25.84 -12.81
N PRO A 56 36.61 -25.96 -14.15
CA PRO A 56 36.58 -24.82 -15.04
C PRO A 56 35.35 -23.92 -14.80
N SER A 57 35.54 -22.60 -14.85
CA SER A 57 34.53 -21.60 -14.48
C SER A 57 33.25 -21.66 -15.32
N ASP A 58 33.30 -22.24 -16.52
CA ASP A 58 32.18 -22.43 -17.44
C ASP A 58 31.28 -23.63 -17.09
N VAL A 59 31.75 -24.53 -16.22
CA VAL A 59 31.02 -25.73 -15.78
C VAL A 59 30.78 -25.75 -14.27
N ALA A 60 31.43 -24.83 -13.54
CA ALA A 60 31.32 -24.72 -12.10
C ALA A 60 29.90 -24.28 -11.66
N PRO A 61 29.35 -24.82 -10.55
CA PRO A 61 28.04 -24.41 -10.06
C PRO A 61 28.00 -22.93 -9.69
N LEU A 62 26.83 -22.28 -9.81
CA LEU A 62 26.66 -20.84 -9.56
C LEU A 62 27.25 -20.38 -8.21
N ILE A 63 27.26 -21.24 -7.20
CA ILE A 63 27.83 -20.93 -5.89
C ILE A 63 29.31 -20.52 -5.93
N THR A 64 30.09 -21.01 -6.91
CA THR A 64 31.52 -20.64 -7.11
C THR A 64 31.69 -19.25 -7.70
N THR A 65 30.66 -18.69 -8.34
CA THR A 65 30.69 -17.36 -8.94
C THR A 65 29.96 -16.31 -8.09
N MET A 66 29.31 -16.73 -7.00
CA MET A 66 28.60 -15.84 -6.07
C MET A 66 29.53 -15.02 -5.16
N ALA A 67 30.87 -15.15 -5.30
CA ALA A 67 31.89 -14.34 -4.62
C ALA A 67 31.61 -14.14 -3.11
N MET A 68 31.21 -15.21 -2.43
CA MET A 68 30.91 -15.15 -1.00
C MET A 68 32.19 -15.09 -0.18
N ASP A 69 32.59 -13.88 0.22
CA ASP A 69 33.85 -13.63 0.95
C ASP A 69 33.59 -12.85 2.25
N ILE A 70 34.31 -13.18 3.32
CA ILE A 70 34.18 -12.52 4.63
C ILE A 70 34.51 -11.01 4.59
N ASN A 71 35.28 -10.58 3.59
CA ASN A 71 35.67 -9.20 3.37
C ASN A 71 34.62 -8.42 2.56
N VAL A 72 33.62 -9.09 1.97
CA VAL A 72 32.52 -8.42 1.28
C VAL A 72 31.58 -7.82 2.32
N PRO A 73 31.30 -6.50 2.27
CA PRO A 73 30.42 -5.84 3.21
C PRO A 73 29.04 -6.48 3.27
N LEU A 74 28.45 -6.50 4.46
CA LEU A 74 27.07 -6.94 4.63
C LEU A 74 26.11 -5.77 4.41
N VAL A 75 25.16 -5.95 3.50
CA VAL A 75 24.05 -5.03 3.23
C VAL A 75 22.74 -5.57 3.79
N ASP A 76 21.80 -4.67 4.08
CA ASP A 76 20.49 -5.05 4.59
C ASP A 76 19.61 -5.63 3.48
N SER A 77 19.08 -6.83 3.73
CA SER A 77 18.04 -7.47 2.92
C SER A 77 16.77 -7.68 3.73
N ALA A 78 15.69 -8.11 3.08
CA ALA A 78 14.46 -8.54 3.74
C ALA A 78 14.66 -9.68 4.76
N PHE A 79 15.80 -10.38 4.73
CA PHE A 79 16.15 -11.48 5.63
C PHE A 79 17.29 -11.14 6.60
N GLY A 80 17.63 -9.85 6.72
CA GLY A 80 18.74 -9.37 7.53
C GLY A 80 20.00 -9.11 6.72
N LYS A 81 21.14 -9.10 7.39
CA LYS A 81 22.44 -8.80 6.79
C LYS A 81 22.88 -9.93 5.84
N VAL A 82 23.09 -9.59 4.57
CA VAL A 82 23.60 -10.50 3.51
C VAL A 82 24.76 -9.85 2.80
N GLN A 83 25.63 -10.62 2.14
CA GLN A 83 26.75 -10.06 1.40
C GLN A 83 26.28 -9.17 0.25
N GLU A 84 26.92 -8.01 0.11
CA GLU A 84 26.78 -7.12 -1.03
C GLU A 84 27.08 -7.88 -2.34
N GLY A 85 26.23 -7.73 -3.35
CA GLY A 85 26.39 -8.45 -4.61
C GLY A 85 25.71 -9.83 -4.64
N SER A 86 25.25 -10.36 -3.50
CA SER A 86 24.48 -11.60 -3.47
C SER A 86 23.11 -11.45 -4.15
N VAL A 87 22.54 -12.54 -4.64
CA VAL A 87 21.19 -12.56 -5.23
C VAL A 87 20.15 -11.98 -4.26
N LEU A 88 20.27 -12.24 -2.95
CA LEU A 88 19.37 -11.71 -1.94
C LEU A 88 19.52 -10.19 -1.76
N SER A 89 20.75 -9.66 -1.87
CA SER A 89 20.98 -8.22 -1.80
C SER A 89 20.32 -7.45 -2.96
N TYR A 90 20.28 -8.04 -4.16
CA TYR A 90 19.67 -7.42 -5.34
C TYR A 90 18.17 -7.64 -5.45
N HIS A 91 17.71 -8.87 -5.25
CA HIS A 91 16.30 -9.22 -5.48
C HIS A 91 15.41 -8.96 -4.26
N MET A 92 15.98 -8.90 -3.06
CA MET A 92 15.24 -8.76 -1.80
C MET A 92 15.88 -7.69 -0.90
N PRO A 93 16.09 -6.45 -1.38
CA PRO A 93 16.67 -5.39 -0.56
C PRO A 93 15.80 -5.12 0.68
N ALA A 94 16.42 -4.72 1.78
CA ALA A 94 15.66 -4.29 2.94
C ALA A 94 14.83 -3.06 2.59
N LYS A 95 13.60 -3.00 3.09
CA LYS A 95 12.80 -1.78 3.01
C LYS A 95 13.51 -0.68 3.77
N ARG A 96 13.90 0.38 3.07
CA ARG A 96 14.50 1.56 3.69
C ARG A 96 13.40 2.33 4.42
N VAL A 97 13.57 2.53 5.72
CA VAL A 97 12.77 3.50 6.47
C VAL A 97 13.25 4.89 6.01
N PRO A 98 12.35 5.75 5.49
CA PRO A 98 12.72 7.08 5.04
C PRO A 98 13.40 7.85 6.17
N LYS A 99 14.54 8.48 5.88
CA LYS A 99 15.14 9.46 6.81
C LYS A 99 14.27 10.72 6.83
N THR A 100 13.49 10.85 7.89
CA THR A 100 12.73 12.07 8.19
C THR A 100 13.55 12.91 9.17
N CYS A 101 13.94 14.14 8.83
CA CYS A 101 14.46 15.10 9.81
C CYS A 101 14.51 16.52 9.24
N PRO A 102 13.54 17.33 9.64
CA PRO A 102 13.86 18.57 10.35
C PRO A 102 12.92 18.75 11.55
N HIS A 103 13.35 19.43 12.61
CA HIS A 103 12.65 19.60 13.90
C HIS A 103 12.72 18.39 14.86
N THR A 104 13.70 18.46 15.77
CA THR A 104 13.87 17.54 16.91
C THR A 104 12.77 17.70 17.97
N ASP A 105 12.18 18.89 18.04
CA ASP A 105 11.20 19.25 19.07
C ASP A 105 9.76 18.99 18.60
N ALA A 106 9.58 18.24 17.51
CA ALA A 106 8.28 17.91 16.96
C ALA A 106 7.44 17.08 17.95
N PRO A 107 6.18 17.46 18.22
CA PRO A 107 5.29 16.67 19.06
C PRO A 107 4.97 15.31 18.41
N SER A 108 4.53 14.35 19.22
CA SER A 108 4.05 13.07 18.70
C SER A 108 2.82 13.27 17.81
N PRO A 109 2.69 12.52 16.69
CA PRO A 109 1.54 12.65 15.80
C PRO A 109 0.24 12.30 16.54
N PRO A 110 -0.88 12.96 16.21
CA PRO A 110 -2.17 12.66 16.81
C PRO A 110 -2.62 11.25 16.41
N GLN A 111 -3.40 10.60 17.28
CA GLN A 111 -4.10 9.37 16.90
C GLN A 111 -5.25 9.70 15.96
N LEU A 112 -5.40 8.90 14.90
CA LEU A 112 -6.43 9.10 13.87
C LEU A 112 -7.41 7.92 13.85
N PRO A 113 -8.73 8.17 13.72
CA PRO A 113 -9.38 9.48 13.58
C PRO A 113 -9.25 10.39 14.81
N LEU A 114 -9.35 11.71 14.62
CA LEU A 114 -9.23 12.69 15.71
C LEU A 114 -10.31 12.49 16.78
N GLN A 115 -9.92 12.61 18.05
CA GLN A 115 -10.85 12.53 19.17
C GLN A 115 -11.87 13.67 19.11
N GLY A 116 -13.16 13.35 19.26
CA GLY A 116 -14.25 14.32 19.23
C GLY A 116 -14.70 14.73 17.83
N TYR A 117 -13.96 14.36 16.77
CA TYR A 117 -14.44 14.52 15.40
C TYR A 117 -15.53 13.48 15.10
N ARG A 118 -16.65 13.93 14.53
CA ARG A 118 -17.84 13.10 14.28
C ARG A 118 -18.30 13.29 12.84
N LEU A 119 -18.63 12.18 12.19
CA LEU A 119 -19.27 12.18 10.87
C LEU A 119 -20.79 12.20 10.96
N GLY A 120 -21.32 11.86 12.14
CA GLY A 120 -22.76 11.66 12.33
C GLY A 120 -23.25 10.35 11.71
N PRO A 121 -24.53 10.00 11.96
CA PRO A 121 -25.12 8.77 11.44
C PRO A 121 -25.19 8.79 9.90
N ALA A 122 -25.45 7.61 9.32
CA ALA A 122 -25.75 7.52 7.89
C ALA A 122 -26.94 8.41 7.54
N THR A 123 -26.85 9.16 6.43
CA THR A 123 -27.94 10.07 6.04
C THR A 123 -29.11 9.36 5.36
N CYS A 124 -28.97 8.08 5.01
CA CYS A 124 -30.01 7.32 4.35
C CYS A 124 -30.87 6.52 5.33
N SER A 125 -32.18 6.52 5.12
CA SER A 125 -33.14 5.67 5.84
C SER A 125 -33.15 4.26 5.24
N PHE A 126 -32.12 3.48 5.56
CA PHE A 126 -32.02 2.08 5.16
C PHE A 126 -32.35 1.16 6.34
N VAL A 127 -33.25 0.19 6.12
CA VAL A 127 -33.61 -0.81 7.13
C VAL A 127 -32.92 -2.12 6.76
N CYS A 128 -31.95 -2.53 7.58
CA CYS A 128 -31.21 -3.77 7.41
C CYS A 128 -32.11 -4.99 7.66
N THR A 129 -31.92 -6.05 6.88
CA THR A 129 -32.36 -7.40 7.28
C THR A 129 -31.54 -7.90 8.47
N GLU A 130 -31.98 -8.96 9.15
CA GLU A 130 -31.25 -9.57 10.27
C GLU A 130 -29.80 -9.91 9.89
N HIS A 131 -29.59 -10.53 8.72
CA HIS A 131 -28.27 -10.86 8.22
C HIS A 131 -27.40 -9.63 7.96
N GLN A 132 -27.97 -8.59 7.34
CA GLN A 132 -27.29 -7.31 7.13
C GLN A 132 -26.93 -6.63 8.45
N GLN A 133 -27.80 -6.71 9.45
CA GLN A 133 -27.57 -6.13 10.77
C GLN A 133 -26.40 -6.82 11.48
N HIS A 134 -26.31 -8.15 11.43
CA HIS A 134 -25.16 -8.87 11.96
C HIS A 134 -23.85 -8.51 11.24
N HIS A 135 -23.89 -8.32 9.92
CA HIS A 135 -22.73 -7.83 9.18
C HIS A 135 -22.32 -6.44 9.64
N MET A 136 -23.26 -5.52 9.81
CA MET A 136 -22.97 -4.17 10.33
C MET A 136 -22.35 -4.20 11.72
N MET A 137 -22.88 -5.02 12.63
CA MET A 137 -22.31 -5.23 13.97
C MET A 137 -20.87 -5.75 13.90
N SER A 138 -20.55 -6.59 12.91
CA SER A 138 -19.18 -7.10 12.71
C SER A 138 -18.18 -6.02 12.25
N LEU A 139 -18.67 -4.92 11.67
CA LEU A 139 -17.86 -3.80 11.22
C LEU A 139 -17.71 -2.70 12.27
N GLU A 140 -18.65 -2.62 13.23
CA GLU A 140 -18.63 -1.65 14.31
C GLU A 140 -17.28 -1.62 15.01
N THR A 141 -16.78 -0.42 15.25
CA THR A 141 -15.49 -0.21 15.88
C THR A 141 -15.58 0.98 16.83
N THR A 142 -15.00 0.84 18.02
CA THR A 142 -14.82 1.96 18.94
C THR A 142 -13.68 2.85 18.46
N LEU A 143 -13.61 4.10 18.94
CA LEU A 143 -12.50 4.99 18.61
C LEU A 143 -11.14 4.38 19.04
N GLU A 144 -11.11 3.75 20.22
CA GLU A 144 -9.91 3.06 20.71
C GLU A 144 -9.49 1.91 19.79
N ASN A 145 -10.45 1.10 19.31
CA ASN A 145 -10.14 0.02 18.37
C ASN A 145 -9.72 0.57 17.01
N ALA A 146 -10.31 1.66 16.53
CA ALA A 146 -9.86 2.34 15.33
C ALA A 146 -8.40 2.81 15.45
N HIS A 147 -8.00 3.37 16.60
CA HIS A 147 -6.62 3.76 16.88
C HIS A 147 -5.67 2.55 16.93
N LYS A 148 -6.10 1.45 17.55
CA LYS A 148 -5.32 0.19 17.57
C LYS A 148 -5.09 -0.34 16.16
N ILE A 149 -6.13 -0.38 15.35
CA ILE A 149 -6.07 -0.79 13.94
C ILE A 149 -5.10 0.10 13.16
N ALA A 150 -5.23 1.43 13.28
CA ALA A 150 -4.34 2.37 12.59
C ALA A 150 -2.88 2.18 13.00
N ASN A 151 -2.61 1.79 14.25
CA ASN A 151 -1.25 1.51 14.72
C ASN A 151 -0.71 0.14 14.29
N SER A 152 -1.51 -0.93 14.34
CA SER A 152 -1.08 -2.28 13.95
C SER A 152 -0.86 -2.44 12.45
N THR A 153 -1.47 -1.56 11.64
CA THR A 153 -1.47 -1.65 10.18
C THR A 153 -0.59 -0.59 9.47
N LYS A 154 0.38 0.01 10.18
CA LYS A 154 1.30 1.03 9.63
C LYS A 154 2.13 0.55 8.42
N GLU A 155 2.40 -0.75 8.33
CA GLU A 155 3.11 -1.38 7.20
C GLU A 155 2.22 -1.59 5.95
N GLN A 156 0.95 -1.17 6.03
CA GLN A 156 -0.04 -1.16 4.97
C GLN A 156 -0.03 -2.40 4.06
N SER A 157 0.45 -2.26 2.82
CA SER A 157 0.40 -3.30 1.78
C SER A 157 1.12 -4.60 2.18
N SER A 158 2.02 -4.54 3.15
CA SER A 158 2.75 -5.69 3.69
C SER A 158 2.10 -6.31 4.93
N CYS A 159 1.03 -5.71 5.44
CA CYS A 159 0.26 -6.22 6.56
C CYS A 159 -0.97 -6.99 6.06
N ILE A 160 -1.10 -8.26 6.45
CA ILE A 160 -2.25 -9.09 6.05
C ILE A 160 -3.55 -8.56 6.67
N GLU A 161 -3.50 -8.13 7.93
CA GLU A 161 -4.65 -7.54 8.63
C GLU A 161 -5.20 -6.32 7.89
N TRP A 162 -4.31 -5.48 7.35
CA TRP A 162 -4.69 -4.33 6.52
C TRP A 162 -5.52 -4.73 5.30
N HIS A 163 -5.15 -5.81 4.60
CA HIS A 163 -5.94 -6.31 3.46
C HIS A 163 -7.31 -6.83 3.88
N GLN A 164 -7.38 -7.54 5.02
CA GLN A 164 -8.63 -8.08 5.56
C GLN A 164 -9.60 -6.97 5.97
N LEU A 165 -9.10 -5.95 6.67
CA LEU A 165 -9.90 -4.80 7.12
C LEU A 165 -10.41 -3.95 5.95
N ARG A 166 -9.66 -3.85 4.85
CA ARG A 166 -10.07 -3.14 3.65
C ARG A 166 -11.20 -3.83 2.88
N ARG A 167 -11.22 -5.17 2.89
CA ARG A 167 -12.12 -5.97 2.04
C ARG A 167 -13.62 -5.66 2.19
N PRO A 168 -14.19 -5.50 3.41
CA PRO A 168 -15.61 -5.20 3.55
C PRO A 168 -15.94 -3.70 3.46
N ARG A 169 -14.97 -2.83 3.16
CA ARG A 169 -15.08 -1.37 3.24
C ARG A 169 -14.88 -0.70 1.89
N ILE A 170 -15.54 0.42 1.69
CA ILE A 170 -15.26 1.31 0.56
C ILE A 170 -14.06 2.18 0.93
N THR A 171 -12.97 2.07 0.16
CA THR A 171 -11.74 2.81 0.43
C THR A 171 -11.69 4.16 -0.29
N SER A 172 -11.03 5.17 0.31
CA SER A 172 -10.99 6.53 -0.23
C SER A 172 -10.52 6.64 -1.69
N SER A 173 -9.61 5.77 -2.14
CA SER A 173 -9.16 5.70 -3.54
C SER A 173 -10.28 5.40 -4.56
N LYS A 174 -11.44 4.93 -4.08
CA LYS A 174 -12.63 4.59 -4.87
C LYS A 174 -13.78 5.57 -4.71
N PHE A 175 -13.63 6.58 -3.85
CA PHE A 175 -14.70 7.54 -3.55
C PHE A 175 -15.12 8.35 -4.77
N ARG A 176 -14.20 8.69 -5.68
CA ARG A 176 -14.58 9.36 -6.93
C ARG A 176 -15.53 8.51 -7.75
N GLU A 177 -15.19 7.23 -7.97
CA GLU A 177 -15.99 6.31 -8.77
C GLU A 177 -17.40 6.17 -8.18
N VAL A 178 -17.47 5.98 -6.85
CA VAL A 178 -18.74 5.91 -6.10
C VAL A 178 -19.56 7.20 -6.23
N CYS A 179 -18.95 8.36 -5.99
CA CYS A 179 -19.65 9.66 -5.98
C CYS A 179 -20.14 10.13 -7.37
N HIS A 180 -19.63 9.54 -8.45
CA HIS A 180 -19.99 9.90 -9.83
C HIS A 180 -20.76 8.81 -10.56
N THR A 181 -21.04 7.69 -9.90
CA THR A 181 -21.91 6.66 -10.48
C THR A 181 -23.36 7.14 -10.40
N ARG A 182 -24.07 7.10 -11.54
CA ARG A 182 -25.44 7.66 -11.65
C ARG A 182 -26.51 6.59 -11.85
N ALA A 183 -26.26 5.63 -12.74
CA ALA A 183 -27.23 4.57 -13.04
C ALA A 183 -27.14 3.41 -12.03
N GLN A 184 -28.28 2.87 -11.63
CA GLN A 184 -28.37 1.76 -10.68
C GLN A 184 -27.57 0.54 -11.14
N SER A 185 -27.73 0.13 -12.40
CA SER A 185 -26.97 -0.99 -12.98
C SER A 185 -25.45 -0.74 -12.97
N SER A 186 -25.02 0.51 -13.16
CA SER A 186 -23.61 0.88 -13.04
C SER A 186 -23.11 0.80 -11.60
N ALA A 187 -23.95 1.16 -10.62
CA ALA A 187 -23.62 1.08 -9.20
C ALA A 187 -23.47 -0.37 -8.73
N GLU A 188 -24.37 -1.26 -9.15
CA GLU A 188 -24.28 -2.69 -8.86
C GLU A 188 -23.04 -3.33 -9.49
N ASN A 189 -22.73 -2.99 -10.75
CA ASN A 189 -21.52 -3.46 -11.41
C ASN A 189 -20.25 -2.91 -10.74
N LEU A 190 -20.26 -1.66 -10.29
CA LEU A 190 -19.18 -1.07 -9.51
C LEU A 190 -19.00 -1.84 -8.20
N ALA A 191 -20.07 -2.09 -7.45
CA ALA A 191 -20.02 -2.84 -6.19
C ALA A 191 -19.38 -4.23 -6.37
N LYS A 192 -19.84 -4.99 -7.37
CA LYS A 192 -19.24 -6.29 -7.73
C LYS A 192 -17.76 -6.18 -8.09
N ARG A 193 -17.37 -5.13 -8.82
CA ARG A 193 -15.95 -4.89 -9.18
C ARG A 193 -15.10 -4.56 -7.95
N LEU A 194 -15.62 -3.76 -7.01
CA LEU A 194 -14.92 -3.38 -5.80
C LEU A 194 -14.67 -4.56 -4.84
N LEU A 195 -15.52 -5.60 -4.89
CA LEU A 195 -15.37 -6.81 -4.08
C LEU A 195 -14.34 -7.81 -4.65
N ARG A 196 -13.95 -7.67 -5.92
CA ARG A 196 -12.96 -8.55 -6.54
C ARG A 196 -11.57 -8.23 -6.00
N PRO A 197 -10.72 -9.26 -5.78
CA PRO A 197 -9.31 -9.04 -5.45
C PRO A 197 -8.64 -8.14 -6.49
N SER A 198 -7.89 -7.14 -6.02
CA SER A 198 -7.06 -6.32 -6.89
C SER A 198 -5.67 -6.94 -7.01
N HIS A 199 -5.14 -7.02 -8.22
CA HIS A 199 -3.76 -7.43 -8.47
C HIS A 199 -2.82 -6.23 -8.42
N GLN A 200 -1.62 -6.40 -7.86
CA GLN A 200 -0.57 -5.38 -7.94
C GLN A 200 -0.03 -5.30 -9.37
N THR A 201 -0.08 -4.10 -9.96
CA THR A 201 0.54 -3.81 -11.27
C THR A 201 2.02 -3.48 -11.13
N ALA A 202 2.76 -3.46 -12.24
CA ALA A 202 4.16 -3.03 -12.26
C ALA A 202 4.31 -1.58 -11.74
N ASP A 203 3.40 -0.69 -12.15
CA ASP A 203 3.38 0.70 -11.68
C ASP A 203 3.14 0.81 -10.17
N MET A 204 2.30 -0.05 -9.60
CA MET A 204 2.08 -0.09 -8.15
C MET A 204 3.33 -0.54 -7.40
N ARG A 205 4.06 -1.54 -7.92
CA ARG A 205 5.32 -2.00 -7.31
C ARG A 205 6.39 -0.92 -7.37
N ARG A 206 6.61 -0.33 -8.55
CA ARG A 206 7.52 0.80 -8.72
C ARG A 206 7.14 1.95 -7.78
N GLY A 207 5.84 2.24 -7.64
CA GLY A 207 5.35 3.24 -6.71
C GLY A 207 5.81 2.97 -5.28
N LEU A 208 5.61 1.74 -4.79
CA LEU A 208 6.07 1.30 -3.47
C LEU A 208 7.59 1.36 -3.30
N ASP A 209 8.35 1.04 -4.35
CA ASP A 209 9.82 1.06 -4.31
C ASP A 209 10.37 2.49 -4.26
N MET A 210 9.71 3.44 -4.93
CA MET A 210 10.12 4.85 -5.01
C MET A 210 9.59 5.71 -3.85
N GLU A 211 8.53 5.27 -3.18
CA GLU A 211 7.88 6.02 -2.10
C GLU A 211 8.86 6.45 -0.98
N PRO A 212 9.79 5.61 -0.50
CA PRO A 212 10.73 6.03 0.53
C PRO A 212 11.61 7.22 0.10
N ALA A 213 12.13 7.19 -1.13
CA ALA A 213 12.93 8.29 -1.67
C ALA A 213 12.10 9.57 -1.84
N ALA A 214 10.83 9.43 -2.27
CA ALA A 214 9.90 10.54 -2.38
C ALA A 214 9.60 11.19 -1.03
N VAL A 215 9.43 10.39 0.04
CA VAL A 215 9.23 10.88 1.41
C VAL A 215 10.45 11.66 1.90
N GLU A 216 11.66 11.14 1.71
CA GLU A 216 12.89 11.80 2.13
C GLU A 216 13.05 13.17 1.47
N GLU A 217 12.88 13.23 0.14
CA GLU A 217 13.01 14.46 -0.62
C GLU A 217 11.89 15.46 -0.25
N TYR A 218 10.66 14.98 -0.06
CA TYR A 218 9.55 15.82 0.40
C TYR A 218 9.83 16.45 1.77
N CYS A 219 10.28 15.65 2.75
CA CYS A 219 10.59 16.13 4.10
C CYS A 219 11.71 17.17 4.08
N ARG A 220 12.72 16.96 3.22
CA ARG A 220 13.85 17.89 3.03
C ARG A 220 13.39 19.21 2.40
N VAL A 221 12.60 19.16 1.33
CA VAL A 221 12.15 20.36 0.58
C VAL A 221 11.17 21.20 1.39
N ARG A 222 10.25 20.55 2.14
CA ARG A 222 9.21 21.26 2.90
C ARG A 222 9.61 21.61 4.31
N GLU A 223 10.74 21.08 4.78
CA GLU A 223 11.16 21.16 6.17
C GLU A 223 10.07 20.66 7.13
N VAL A 224 9.63 19.40 6.95
CA VAL A 224 8.56 18.77 7.75
C VAL A 224 8.96 17.37 8.24
N ASN A 225 8.33 16.88 9.31
CA ASN A 225 8.46 15.50 9.75
C ASN A 225 7.35 14.64 9.14
N HIS A 226 7.70 13.44 8.69
CA HIS A 226 6.74 12.40 8.27
C HIS A 226 6.65 11.28 9.29
N TYR A 227 5.43 10.76 9.46
CA TYR A 227 5.13 9.61 10.30
C TYR A 227 4.26 8.61 9.53
N PRO A 228 4.56 7.30 9.57
CA PRO A 228 3.73 6.28 8.93
C PRO A 228 2.29 6.26 9.47
N CYS A 229 1.32 6.07 8.57
CA CYS A 229 -0.10 5.98 8.89
C CYS A 229 -0.64 4.61 8.46
N GLY A 230 -1.40 3.93 9.33
CA GLY A 230 -2.05 2.68 8.97
C GLY A 230 -3.42 2.88 8.33
N PHE A 231 -4.26 1.85 8.42
CA PHE A 231 -5.63 1.91 7.93
C PHE A 231 -6.54 2.65 8.90
N LEU A 232 -7.18 3.71 8.40
CA LEU A 232 -8.12 4.53 9.15
C LEU A 232 -9.55 4.04 8.92
N ILE A 233 -10.29 3.85 10.01
CA ILE A 233 -11.73 3.54 10.02
C ILE A 233 -12.38 4.52 10.99
N HIS A 234 -13.43 5.23 10.55
CA HIS A 234 -14.15 6.14 11.43
C HIS A 234 -15.30 5.41 12.16
N PRO A 235 -15.40 5.48 13.50
CA PRO A 235 -16.45 4.79 14.27
C PRO A 235 -17.89 5.09 13.81
N ASP A 236 -18.19 6.34 13.43
CA ASP A 236 -19.52 6.71 12.90
C ASP A 236 -19.84 6.14 11.50
N ALA A 237 -18.82 5.65 10.77
CA ALA A 237 -18.99 5.11 9.43
C ALA A 237 -18.04 3.94 9.17
N PRO A 238 -18.21 2.81 9.88
CA PRO A 238 -17.30 1.68 9.84
C PRO A 238 -17.22 0.99 8.49
N TRP A 239 -18.13 1.28 7.56
CA TRP A 239 -18.11 0.81 6.17
C TRP A 239 -17.14 1.57 5.26
N MET A 240 -16.56 2.67 5.74
CA MET A 240 -15.56 3.45 5.01
C MET A 240 -14.16 3.21 5.59
N GLY A 241 -13.14 3.37 4.75
CA GLY A 241 -11.77 3.38 5.25
C GLY A 241 -10.77 4.06 4.34
N SER A 242 -9.57 4.32 4.86
CA SER A 242 -8.52 5.00 4.12
C SER A 242 -7.12 4.59 4.55
N SER A 243 -6.15 4.73 3.65
CA SER A 243 -4.73 4.55 3.92
C SER A 243 -3.99 5.76 3.34
N PRO A 244 -3.80 6.83 4.13
CA PRO A 244 -2.90 7.91 3.77
C PRO A 244 -1.45 7.42 3.74
N ASP A 245 -0.59 8.01 2.91
CA ASP A 245 0.84 7.64 2.83
C ASP A 245 1.64 8.14 4.06
N GLY A 246 1.07 9.07 4.83
CA GLY A 246 1.61 9.45 6.14
C GLY A 246 0.86 10.57 6.83
N ILE A 247 1.26 10.82 8.08
CA ILE A 247 0.94 12.02 8.86
C ILE A 247 2.14 12.94 8.78
N VAL A 248 1.90 14.24 8.59
CA VAL A 248 2.94 15.26 8.48
C VAL A 248 2.83 16.24 9.64
N TYR A 249 3.97 16.59 10.23
CA TYR A 249 4.10 17.74 11.11
C TYR A 249 4.77 18.90 10.36
N ASP A 250 4.05 20.01 10.22
CA ASP A 250 4.53 21.26 9.64
C ASP A 250 4.46 22.38 10.69
N PRO A 251 5.59 22.82 11.26
CA PRO A 251 5.61 23.86 12.30
C PRO A 251 5.19 25.24 11.79
N LYS A 252 5.20 25.46 10.47
CA LYS A 252 4.78 26.74 9.85
C LYS A 252 3.28 26.76 9.58
N GLY A 253 2.59 25.63 9.71
CA GLY A 253 1.15 25.50 9.49
C GLY A 253 0.30 26.05 10.65
N GLN A 254 -0.86 26.64 10.34
CA GLN A 254 -1.84 27.04 11.36
C GLN A 254 -2.36 25.82 12.15
N THR A 255 -2.69 24.75 11.42
CA THR A 255 -2.88 23.41 11.95
C THR A 255 -1.61 22.62 11.67
N VAL A 256 -0.84 22.32 12.72
CA VAL A 256 0.53 21.77 12.57
C VAL A 256 0.56 20.33 12.05
N PHE A 257 -0.52 19.58 12.20
CA PHE A 257 -0.62 18.22 11.67
C PHE A 257 -1.54 18.15 10.45
N GLY A 258 -1.13 17.36 9.47
CA GLY A 258 -1.89 17.04 8.27
C GLY A 258 -1.51 15.68 7.72
N LEU A 259 -1.98 15.38 6.51
CA LEU A 259 -1.65 14.15 5.80
C LEU A 259 -0.69 14.40 4.64
N VAL A 260 -0.12 13.33 4.09
CA VAL A 260 0.52 13.34 2.78
C VAL A 260 -0.02 12.21 1.91
N GLU A 261 -0.15 12.50 0.63
CA GLU A 261 -0.46 11.54 -0.43
C GLU A 261 0.59 11.68 -1.53
N ILE A 262 1.39 10.64 -1.73
CA ILE A 262 2.53 10.59 -2.62
C ILE A 262 2.17 9.76 -3.86
N LYS A 263 2.56 10.26 -5.02
CA LYS A 263 2.46 9.54 -6.30
C LYS A 263 3.81 9.55 -6.98
N CYS A 264 4.28 8.37 -7.36
CA CYS A 264 5.53 8.18 -8.08
C CYS A 264 5.24 7.67 -9.50
N PRO A 265 4.71 8.50 -10.42
CA PRO A 265 4.51 8.08 -11.81
C PRO A 265 5.85 7.78 -12.50
N ASN A 266 5.80 6.99 -13.57
CA ASN A 266 6.96 6.77 -14.44
C ASN A 266 6.93 7.74 -15.62
N VAL A 267 7.18 9.02 -15.33
CA VAL A 267 7.26 10.12 -16.32
C VAL A 267 8.48 10.98 -16.01
N SER A 268 8.95 11.75 -16.98
CA SER A 268 10.09 12.66 -16.82
C SER A 268 9.78 13.79 -15.85
N SER A 269 8.68 14.53 -16.08
CA SER A 269 8.28 15.67 -15.26
C SER A 269 6.81 15.60 -14.81
N TYR A 270 6.49 16.23 -13.68
CA TYR A 270 5.12 16.29 -13.18
C TYR A 270 4.17 17.04 -14.14
N VAL A 271 4.69 17.88 -15.05
CA VAL A 271 3.87 18.59 -16.04
C VAL A 271 3.25 17.63 -17.07
N ASP A 272 3.87 16.46 -17.26
CA ASP A 272 3.37 15.39 -18.15
C ASP A 272 2.22 14.60 -17.51
N CYS A 273 1.94 14.83 -16.22
CA CYS A 273 0.88 14.12 -15.52
C CYS A 273 -0.51 14.66 -15.92
N PRO A 274 -1.42 13.81 -16.43
CA PRO A 274 -2.74 14.24 -16.93
C PRO A 274 -3.64 14.79 -15.81
N TYR A 275 -3.30 14.51 -14.56
CA TYR A 275 -4.02 14.98 -13.37
C TYR A 275 -3.53 16.35 -12.86
N ILE A 276 -2.44 16.89 -13.41
CA ILE A 276 -1.99 18.25 -13.16
C ILE A 276 -2.60 19.18 -14.23
N LYS A 277 -2.91 20.42 -13.85
CA LYS A 277 -3.34 21.49 -14.75
C LYS A 277 -2.74 22.82 -14.30
N ILE A 278 -2.66 23.78 -15.22
CA ILE A 278 -2.39 25.18 -14.86
C ILE A 278 -3.72 25.84 -14.48
N SER A 279 -3.75 26.50 -13.33
CA SER A 279 -4.86 27.33 -12.85
C SER A 279 -4.26 28.62 -12.32
N GLU A 280 -4.66 29.77 -12.87
CA GLU A 280 -4.16 31.08 -12.44
C GLU A 280 -2.61 31.18 -12.47
N GLY A 281 -1.99 30.59 -13.50
CA GLY A 281 -0.53 30.58 -13.66
C GLY A 281 0.21 29.60 -12.75
N THR A 282 -0.48 28.81 -11.93
CA THR A 282 0.13 27.82 -11.03
C THR A 282 -0.29 26.39 -11.37
N HIS A 283 0.63 25.44 -11.25
CA HIS A 283 0.32 24.01 -11.40
C HIS A 283 -0.51 23.52 -10.21
N THR A 284 -1.60 22.82 -10.48
CA THR A 284 -2.55 22.33 -9.47
C THR A 284 -3.13 20.97 -9.86
N LEU A 285 -3.45 20.15 -8.86
CA LEU A 285 -4.22 18.93 -9.03
C LEU A 285 -5.63 19.27 -9.53
N ARG A 286 -6.07 18.56 -10.58
CA ARG A 286 -7.43 18.67 -11.09
C ARG A 286 -8.44 18.20 -10.03
N LYS A 287 -9.33 19.10 -9.60
CA LYS A 287 -10.44 18.77 -8.68
C LYS A 287 -11.37 17.66 -9.21
N SER A 288 -11.40 17.46 -10.53
CA SER A 288 -12.15 16.39 -11.18
C SER A 288 -11.42 15.04 -11.21
N HIS A 289 -10.18 14.94 -10.75
CA HIS A 289 -9.37 13.71 -10.78
C HIS A 289 -9.59 12.84 -9.53
N SER A 290 -9.35 11.53 -9.62
CA SER A 290 -9.54 10.57 -8.51
C SER A 290 -8.72 10.90 -7.28
N TYR A 291 -7.47 11.32 -7.44
CA TYR A 291 -6.58 11.67 -6.33
C TYR A 291 -7.14 12.81 -5.46
N PHE A 292 -7.79 13.82 -6.06
CA PHE A 292 -8.41 14.89 -5.26
C PHE A 292 -9.51 14.34 -4.36
N TRP A 293 -10.37 13.46 -4.88
CA TRP A 293 -11.44 12.83 -4.10
C TRP A 293 -10.92 11.83 -3.07
N GLN A 294 -9.81 11.15 -3.36
CA GLN A 294 -9.13 10.29 -2.41
C GLN A 294 -8.60 11.09 -1.22
N ILE A 295 -7.96 12.23 -1.48
CA ILE A 295 -7.42 13.14 -0.47
C ILE A 295 -8.52 13.76 0.39
N GLN A 296 -9.60 14.24 -0.24
CA GLN A 296 -10.77 14.70 0.50
C GLN A 296 -11.41 13.58 1.34
N GLY A 297 -11.41 12.34 0.84
CA GLY A 297 -11.85 11.16 1.59
C GLY A 297 -10.96 10.80 2.77
N GLN A 298 -9.65 10.96 2.64
CA GLN A 298 -8.70 10.78 3.73
C GLN A 298 -8.95 11.78 4.86
N MET A 299 -9.10 13.06 4.52
CA MET A 299 -9.43 14.13 5.48
C MET A 299 -10.82 13.96 6.09
N LEU A 300 -11.81 13.50 5.30
CA LEU A 300 -13.13 13.13 5.81
C LEU A 300 -13.03 12.07 6.90
N ILE A 301 -12.21 11.02 6.72
CA ILE A 301 -12.11 9.90 7.68
C ILE A 301 -11.21 10.24 8.87
N SER A 302 -10.11 10.96 8.65
CA SER A 302 -9.14 11.26 9.71
C SER A 302 -9.58 12.41 10.62
N GLY A 303 -10.32 13.38 10.08
CA GLY A 303 -10.65 14.64 10.75
C GLY A 303 -9.58 15.73 10.61
N LEU A 304 -8.48 15.48 9.89
CA LEU A 304 -7.44 16.48 9.64
C LEU A 304 -7.88 17.47 8.55
N ASP A 305 -7.33 18.70 8.61
CA ASP A 305 -7.80 19.82 7.80
C ASP A 305 -7.03 20.04 6.49
N TRP A 306 -5.90 19.36 6.30
CA TRP A 306 -5.13 19.45 5.07
C TRP A 306 -4.35 18.17 4.77
N CYS A 307 -4.00 18.02 3.49
CA CYS A 307 -3.13 16.97 2.98
C CYS A 307 -2.19 17.57 1.93
N ASP A 308 -0.90 17.30 2.03
CA ASP A 308 0.06 17.63 0.98
C ASP A 308 0.01 16.53 -0.10
N PHE A 309 -0.34 16.93 -1.33
CA PHE A 309 -0.25 16.08 -2.49
C PHE A 309 1.13 16.20 -3.12
N VAL A 310 1.85 15.09 -3.21
CA VAL A 310 3.22 15.03 -3.72
C VAL A 310 3.25 14.17 -4.99
N VAL A 311 3.89 14.68 -6.03
CA VAL A 311 4.21 13.93 -7.25
C VAL A 311 5.71 13.90 -7.39
N TYR A 312 6.31 12.72 -7.30
CA TYR A 312 7.74 12.51 -7.43
C TYR A 312 8.04 11.79 -8.74
N THR A 313 8.71 12.50 -9.67
CA THR A 313 9.01 12.01 -11.02
C THR A 313 10.49 11.68 -11.15
N GLN A 314 10.98 11.44 -12.37
CA GLN A 314 12.40 11.19 -12.59
C GLN A 314 13.26 12.44 -12.40
N GLU A 315 12.75 13.62 -12.76
CA GLU A 315 13.53 14.86 -12.80
C GLU A 315 13.08 15.89 -11.77
N ASP A 316 11.82 15.86 -11.33
CA ASP A 316 11.25 16.90 -10.49
C ASP A 316 10.24 16.41 -9.45
N MET A 317 9.87 17.32 -8.54
CA MET A 317 8.86 17.09 -7.53
C MET A 317 7.83 18.22 -7.55
N PHE A 318 6.56 17.85 -7.55
CA PHE A 318 5.45 18.77 -7.34
C PHE A 318 4.85 18.55 -5.96
N ILE A 319 4.57 19.64 -5.24
CA ILE A 319 3.97 19.61 -3.91
C ILE A 319 2.85 20.65 -3.87
N GLN A 320 1.64 20.21 -3.52
CA GLN A 320 0.49 21.09 -3.31
C GLN A 320 -0.20 20.75 -2.00
N ARG A 321 -0.31 21.74 -1.10
CA ARG A 321 -1.19 21.63 0.06
C ARG A 321 -2.64 21.76 -0.38
N ILE A 322 -3.45 20.74 -0.06
CA ILE A 322 -4.87 20.71 -0.35
C ILE A 322 -5.64 20.83 0.96
N PRO A 323 -6.43 21.91 1.16
CA PRO A 323 -7.29 22.03 2.32
C PRO A 323 -8.50 21.11 2.20
N ARG A 324 -9.06 20.72 3.35
CA ARG A 324 -10.34 20.04 3.44
C ARG A 324 -11.45 20.94 2.90
N ASP A 325 -12.21 20.41 1.96
CA ASP A 325 -13.38 21.06 1.37
C ASP A 325 -14.63 20.47 2.01
N ASN A 326 -15.18 21.18 2.99
CA ASN A 326 -16.29 20.70 3.82
C ASN A 326 -17.55 20.35 3.01
N GLU A 327 -17.82 21.10 1.94
CA GLU A 327 -18.99 20.85 1.07
C GLU A 327 -18.79 19.59 0.24
N ILE A 328 -17.59 19.38 -0.29
CA ILE A 328 -17.23 18.15 -1.01
C ILE A 328 -17.28 16.95 -0.05
N THR A 329 -16.69 17.05 1.15
CA THR A 329 -16.67 15.94 2.11
C THR A 329 -18.08 15.59 2.60
N LYS A 330 -18.95 16.58 2.80
CA LYS A 330 -20.36 16.36 3.16
C LYS A 330 -21.12 15.66 2.04
N THR A 331 -20.98 16.14 0.80
CA THR A 331 -21.60 15.52 -0.38
C THR A 331 -21.09 14.10 -0.60
N MET A 332 -19.78 13.89 -0.41
CA MET A 332 -19.11 12.60 -0.53
C MET A 332 -19.67 11.60 0.49
N LYS A 333 -19.80 11.98 1.76
CA LYS A 333 -20.38 11.14 2.82
C LYS A 333 -21.78 10.63 2.44
N VAL A 334 -22.67 11.54 2.03
CA VAL A 334 -24.06 11.20 1.63
C VAL A 334 -24.07 10.17 0.50
N LYS A 335 -23.25 10.39 -0.54
CA LYS A 335 -23.19 9.50 -1.71
C LYS A 335 -22.59 8.14 -1.38
N ILE A 336 -21.58 8.09 -0.53
CA ILE A 336 -20.95 6.84 -0.12
C ILE A 336 -21.88 6.04 0.78
N ASP A 337 -22.59 6.68 1.72
CA ASP A 337 -23.60 6.01 2.53
C ASP A 337 -24.66 5.36 1.63
N PHE A 338 -25.24 6.14 0.72
CA PHE A 338 -26.25 5.63 -0.21
C PHE A 338 -25.71 4.45 -1.03
N PHE A 339 -24.53 4.59 -1.63
CA PHE A 339 -23.93 3.51 -2.41
C PHE A 339 -23.64 2.27 -1.55
N TYR A 340 -23.16 2.45 -0.31
CA TYR A 340 -22.85 1.34 0.56
C TYR A 340 -24.12 0.54 0.89
N PHE A 341 -25.13 1.20 1.45
CA PHE A 341 -26.33 0.52 1.94
C PHE A 341 -27.19 -0.07 0.82
N TYR A 342 -27.38 0.66 -0.29
CA TYR A 342 -28.27 0.21 -1.37
C TYR A 342 -27.61 -0.67 -2.44
N CYS A 343 -26.27 -0.67 -2.54
CA CYS A 343 -25.57 -1.42 -3.60
C CYS A 343 -24.48 -2.34 -3.03
N TYR A 344 -23.53 -1.79 -2.27
CA TYR A 344 -22.35 -2.53 -1.85
C TYR A 344 -22.66 -3.63 -0.85
N LEU A 345 -23.46 -3.33 0.17
CA LEU A 345 -23.85 -4.26 1.25
C LEU A 345 -24.60 -5.47 0.69
N PHE A 346 -25.49 -5.24 -0.28
CA PHE A 346 -26.17 -6.34 -0.96
C PHE A 346 -25.19 -7.18 -1.78
N ALA A 347 -24.29 -6.55 -2.52
CA ALA A 347 -23.29 -7.28 -3.31
C ALA A 347 -22.30 -8.05 -2.43
N SER A 348 -21.93 -7.53 -1.25
CA SER A 348 -20.93 -8.15 -0.37
C SER A 348 -21.43 -9.40 0.34
N LEU A 349 -22.74 -9.51 0.56
CA LEU A 349 -23.35 -10.65 1.25
C LEU A 349 -23.77 -11.78 0.29
N ASN A 350 -23.83 -11.50 -1.01
CA ASN A 350 -24.26 -12.45 -2.05
C ASN A 350 -23.11 -12.96 -2.94
N ASN A 351 -21.86 -12.69 -2.57
CA ASN A 351 -20.66 -12.98 -3.34
C ASN A 351 -19.72 -13.86 -2.52
#